data_AF-A0A8H8SE24-F1
#
_entry.id   AF-A0A8H8SE24-F1
#
_cell.length_a   1.000
_cell.length_b   1.000
_cell.length_c   1.000
_cell.angle_alpha   90.00
_cell.angle_beta   90.00
_cell.angle_gamma   90.00
#
_symmetry.space_group_name_H-M   'P 1'
#
loop_
_entity.id
_entity.type
_entity.pdbx_description
1 polymer ?
#
loop_
_entity_poly.entity_id
_entity_poly.type
_entity_poly.pdbx_seq_one_letter_code
_entity_poly.pdbx_strand_id
1 'polypeptide(L)'
;MVMYRQRYWSRSYLGYPPVRDAQPNPTHYAIAALQMTNHVPKLITQNVDGLHHKAVPPEARFSAKDRILELHGTLHVVHCRRKHKIDRMVFQDQLSELNPPWKEFMDEMIRTGTEPRTNPDGDVDIRGVDFSNFVLPVCETCLEDGIHDDILKPEVVFFGESIAPEVKQQSFQDVESSDRVLFIGTTLATYSAFRLLKHATELQKPVMLLNIGPTRADDVPGVEKIEAASSEVLRGAARALVKGRRGEKGLEVVERLLVSGTIKPPPDDNEDRAPRAAG
;
A
#
# COMPACT_ATOMS: atom_id res chain seq x y z
N MET A 1 -4.78 8.99 26.71
CA MET A 1 -4.98 9.35 25.29
C MET A 1 -3.70 9.88 24.64
N VAL A 2 -3.01 10.86 25.24
CA VAL A 2 -1.72 11.41 24.75
C VAL A 2 -0.63 10.34 24.58
N MET A 3 -0.43 9.49 25.59
CA MET A 3 0.57 8.42 25.60
C MET A 3 0.39 7.39 24.46
N TYR A 4 -0.84 7.17 23.98
CA TYR A 4 -1.10 6.25 22.85
C TYR A 4 -0.66 6.87 21.52
N ARG A 5 -0.93 8.16 21.30
CA ARG A 5 -0.51 8.88 20.08
C ARG A 5 0.99 9.01 20.01
N GLN A 6 1.64 9.37 21.12
CA GLN A 6 3.10 9.46 21.21
C GLN A 6 3.75 8.11 20.87
N ARG A 7 3.22 7.02 21.44
CA ARG A 7 3.67 5.66 21.13
C ARG A 7 3.45 5.30 19.66
N TYR A 8 2.29 5.61 19.07
CA TYR A 8 2.06 5.32 17.65
C TYR A 8 3.04 6.08 16.76
N TRP A 9 3.15 7.40 16.95
CA TRP A 9 3.94 8.25 16.09
C TRP A 9 5.44 8.05 16.26
N SER A 10 5.94 7.71 17.45
CA SER A 10 7.36 7.36 17.63
C SER A 10 7.73 6.07 16.89
N ARG A 11 6.85 5.07 16.90
CA ARG A 11 7.00 3.82 16.14
C ARG A 11 6.93 4.07 14.63
N SER A 12 5.95 4.85 14.20
CA SER A 12 5.81 5.27 12.79
C SER A 12 6.99 6.12 12.32
N TYR A 13 7.54 6.99 13.17
CA TYR A 13 8.71 7.81 12.87
C TYR A 13 9.92 6.95 12.48
N LEU A 14 10.15 5.86 13.21
CA LEU A 14 11.25 4.93 12.95
C LEU A 14 10.94 3.92 11.82
N GLY A 15 9.67 3.60 11.59
CA GLY A 15 9.26 2.63 10.56
C GLY A 15 8.93 3.23 9.19
N TYR A 16 8.79 4.55 9.09
CA TYR A 16 8.49 5.22 7.83
C TYR A 16 9.64 5.23 6.81
N PRO A 17 10.93 5.38 7.16
CA PRO A 17 12.01 5.40 6.16
C PRO A 17 12.03 4.14 5.26
N PRO A 18 11.90 2.90 5.77
CA PRO A 18 11.74 1.72 4.92
C PRO A 18 10.55 1.79 3.95
N VAL A 19 9.40 2.32 4.37
CA VAL A 19 8.21 2.50 3.51
C VAL A 19 8.47 3.55 2.43
N ARG A 20 9.05 4.69 2.81
CA ARG A 20 9.46 5.76 1.89
C ARG A 20 10.39 5.24 0.81
N ASP A 21 11.41 4.48 1.20
CA ASP A 21 12.51 4.06 0.33
C ASP A 21 12.18 2.78 -0.47
N ALA A 22 11.11 2.06 -0.09
CA ALA A 22 10.66 0.88 -0.81
C ALA A 22 10.42 1.18 -2.31
N GLN A 23 10.92 0.27 -3.14
CA GLN A 23 10.80 0.33 -4.59
C GLN A 23 9.78 -0.69 -5.09
N PRO A 24 9.05 -0.38 -6.17
CA PRO A 24 8.12 -1.35 -6.74
C PRO A 24 8.84 -2.63 -7.21
N ASN A 25 8.15 -3.75 -7.06
CA ASN A 25 8.62 -5.04 -7.55
C ASN A 25 8.04 -5.35 -8.95
N PRO A 26 8.41 -6.48 -9.60
CA PRO A 26 7.91 -6.85 -10.91
C PRO A 26 6.38 -6.87 -11.05
N THR A 27 5.65 -7.28 -10.01
CA THR A 27 4.17 -7.31 -10.01
C THR A 27 3.60 -5.91 -10.21
N HIS A 28 4.11 -4.91 -9.48
CA HIS A 28 3.65 -3.53 -9.60
C HIS A 28 3.85 -2.98 -11.02
N TYR A 29 5.03 -3.21 -11.60
CA TYR A 29 5.34 -2.77 -12.95
C TYR A 29 4.55 -3.54 -14.03
N ALA A 30 4.28 -4.83 -13.82
CA ALA A 30 3.41 -5.60 -14.72
C ALA A 30 1.96 -5.07 -14.71
N ILE A 31 1.43 -4.70 -13.55
CA ILE A 31 0.11 -4.07 -13.43
C ILE A 31 0.11 -2.70 -14.12
N ALA A 32 1.13 -1.87 -13.91
CA ALA A 32 1.26 -0.58 -14.61
C ALA A 32 1.30 -0.75 -16.14
N ALA A 33 2.02 -1.76 -16.64
CA ALA A 33 2.04 -2.11 -18.06
C ALA A 33 0.64 -2.52 -18.59
N LEU A 34 -0.11 -3.31 -17.83
CA LEU A 34 -1.48 -3.71 -18.16
C LEU A 34 -2.47 -2.55 -18.09
N GLN A 35 -2.28 -1.59 -17.18
CA GLN A 35 -3.02 -0.34 -17.15
C GLN A 35 -2.71 0.48 -18.41
N MET A 36 -1.44 0.69 -18.77
CA MET A 36 -1.07 1.46 -19.96
C MET A 36 -1.66 0.89 -21.26
N THR A 37 -1.83 -0.42 -21.33
CA THR A 37 -2.45 -1.10 -22.48
C THR A 37 -3.96 -1.31 -22.35
N ASN A 38 -4.56 -0.78 -21.28
CA ASN A 38 -5.99 -0.82 -20.99
C ASN A 38 -6.58 -2.22 -20.77
N HIS A 39 -5.73 -3.23 -20.51
CA HIS A 39 -6.18 -4.58 -20.17
C HIS A 39 -6.65 -4.68 -18.72
N VAL A 40 -6.04 -3.92 -17.81
CA VAL A 40 -6.43 -3.83 -16.40
C VAL A 40 -6.57 -2.35 -16.04
N PRO A 41 -7.64 -1.65 -16.47
CA PRO A 41 -7.75 -0.20 -16.29
C PRO A 41 -8.01 0.22 -14.84
N LYS A 42 -8.50 -0.68 -13.99
CA LYS A 42 -8.81 -0.41 -12.58
C LYS A 42 -8.03 -1.35 -11.68
N LEU A 43 -7.51 -0.81 -10.58
CA LEU A 43 -6.81 -1.51 -9.52
C LEU A 43 -7.37 -1.04 -8.18
N ILE A 44 -7.81 -1.97 -7.35
CA ILE A 44 -8.14 -1.71 -5.95
C ILE A 44 -7.04 -2.35 -5.11
N THR A 45 -6.41 -1.57 -4.22
CA THR A 45 -5.35 -2.07 -3.34
C THR A 45 -5.72 -1.93 -1.87
N GLN A 46 -5.36 -2.93 -1.08
CA GLN A 46 -5.41 -2.87 0.39
C GLN A 46 -4.12 -2.25 0.97
N ASN A 47 -3.06 -2.19 0.16
CA ASN A 47 -1.78 -1.69 0.63
C ASN A 47 -1.83 -0.17 0.78
N VAL A 48 -1.07 0.32 1.75
CA VAL A 48 -0.96 1.75 2.10
C VAL A 48 0.43 2.32 1.77
N ASP A 49 1.24 1.58 1.02
CA ASP A 49 2.67 1.78 0.78
C ASP A 49 3.01 2.67 -0.44
N GLY A 50 2.01 3.03 -1.25
CA GLY A 50 2.17 3.84 -2.47
C GLY A 50 2.94 3.17 -3.62
N LEU A 51 3.31 1.88 -3.53
CA LEU A 51 4.17 1.23 -4.54
C LEU A 51 3.50 1.12 -5.92
N HIS A 52 2.17 0.95 -5.97
CA HIS A 52 1.44 0.97 -7.23
C HIS A 52 1.51 2.35 -7.90
N HIS A 53 1.41 3.43 -7.12
CA HIS A 53 1.58 4.79 -7.64
C HIS A 53 3.01 5.01 -8.16
N LYS A 54 4.03 4.58 -7.41
CA LYS A 54 5.45 4.65 -7.82
C LYS A 54 5.76 3.87 -9.10
N ALA A 55 4.99 2.83 -9.41
CA ALA A 55 5.17 2.03 -10.61
C ALA A 55 4.55 2.66 -11.88
N VAL A 56 3.65 3.63 -11.74
CA VAL A 56 3.05 4.33 -12.89
C VAL A 56 4.08 5.31 -13.47
N PRO A 57 4.46 5.16 -14.75
CA PRO A 57 5.46 6.03 -15.35
C PRO A 57 4.87 7.42 -15.67
N PRO A 58 5.69 8.48 -15.68
CA PRO A 58 5.26 9.83 -16.09
C PRO A 58 4.63 9.89 -17.49
N GLU A 59 5.00 8.98 -18.39
CA GLU A 59 4.46 8.89 -19.76
C GLU A 59 3.06 8.26 -19.84
N ALA A 60 2.50 7.79 -18.70
CA ALA A 60 1.15 7.25 -18.66
C ALA A 60 0.12 8.31 -19.07
N ARG A 61 -0.75 7.97 -20.03
CA ARG A 61 -1.83 8.85 -20.52
C ARG A 61 -3.07 8.84 -19.62
N PHE A 62 -2.91 8.43 -18.36
CA PHE A 62 -3.98 8.37 -17.37
C PHE A 62 -3.46 8.91 -16.05
N SER A 63 -4.35 9.48 -15.24
CA SER A 63 -4.04 9.81 -13.85
C SER A 63 -4.04 8.54 -13.02
N ALA A 64 -2.97 8.28 -12.27
CA ALA A 64 -2.89 7.15 -11.36
C ALA A 64 -4.07 7.11 -10.38
N LYS A 65 -4.56 8.28 -9.93
CA LYS A 65 -5.72 8.38 -9.02
C LYS A 65 -7.04 7.91 -9.64
N ASP A 66 -7.16 7.92 -10.97
CA ASP A 66 -8.38 7.48 -11.66
C ASP A 66 -8.43 5.95 -11.82
N ARG A 67 -7.27 5.30 -11.69
CA ARG A 67 -7.08 3.87 -11.96
C ARG A 67 -6.65 3.07 -10.76
N ILE A 68 -6.19 3.71 -9.69
CA ILE A 68 -5.75 3.09 -8.45
C ILE A 68 -6.62 3.62 -7.32
N LEU A 69 -7.38 2.73 -6.71
CA LEU A 69 -8.21 2.99 -5.54
C LEU A 69 -7.55 2.36 -4.30
N GLU A 70 -7.09 3.22 -3.38
CA GLU A 70 -6.51 2.81 -2.10
C GLU A 70 -7.62 2.54 -1.08
N LEU A 71 -7.98 1.26 -0.90
CA LEU A 71 -9.10 0.84 -0.07
C LEU A 71 -8.90 1.19 1.40
N HIS A 72 -7.66 1.18 1.87
CA HIS A 72 -7.26 1.45 3.26
C HIS A 72 -6.51 2.78 3.42
N GLY A 73 -6.52 3.62 2.38
CA GLY A 73 -5.83 4.91 2.37
C GLY A 73 -4.33 4.78 2.13
N THR A 74 -3.54 5.72 2.65
CA THR A 74 -2.12 5.85 2.33
C THR A 74 -1.29 6.33 3.52
N LEU A 75 -0.08 5.79 3.66
CA LEU A 75 0.90 6.26 4.65
C LEU A 75 1.56 7.58 4.25
N HIS A 76 1.43 8.02 2.99
CA HIS A 76 2.08 9.22 2.48
C HIS A 76 1.39 10.54 2.85
N VAL A 77 0.25 10.47 3.55
CA VAL A 77 -0.52 11.64 3.96
C VAL A 77 -0.86 11.53 5.45
N VAL A 78 -0.78 12.65 6.14
CA VAL A 78 -1.26 12.86 7.52
C VAL A 78 -2.37 13.89 7.48
N HIS A 79 -3.39 13.72 8.32
CA HIS A 79 -4.45 14.72 8.46
C HIS A 79 -4.80 15.03 9.90
N CYS A 80 -5.27 16.26 10.11
CA CYS A 80 -5.93 16.66 11.35
C CYS A 80 -7.42 16.27 11.33
N ARG A 81 -8.13 16.48 12.44
CA ARG A 81 -9.57 16.15 12.52
C ARG A 81 -10.42 16.97 11.56
N ARG A 82 -9.94 18.16 11.17
CA ARG A 82 -10.55 19.02 10.16
C ARG A 82 -10.19 18.66 8.71
N LYS A 83 -9.43 17.57 8.52
CA LYS A 83 -9.03 17.05 7.20
C LYS A 83 -8.08 17.95 6.40
N HIS A 84 -7.39 18.88 7.05
CA HIS A 84 -6.20 19.50 6.47
C HIS A 84 -5.13 18.42 6.29
N LYS A 85 -4.58 18.32 5.08
CA LYS A 85 -3.62 17.28 4.70
C LYS A 85 -2.20 17.81 4.76
N ILE A 86 -1.32 17.00 5.30
CA ILE A 86 0.11 17.25 5.43
C ILE A 86 0.82 16.09 4.72
N ASP A 87 1.77 16.41 3.86
CA ASP A 87 2.61 15.38 3.24
C ASP A 87 3.43 14.67 4.34
N ARG A 88 3.49 13.33 4.28
CA ARG A 88 4.14 12.54 5.33
C ARG A 88 5.64 12.83 5.45
N MET A 89 6.32 13.26 4.38
CA MET A 89 7.72 13.69 4.44
C MET A 89 7.86 14.98 5.22
N VAL A 90 7.04 15.98 4.94
CA VAL A 90 7.01 17.24 5.71
C VAL A 90 6.75 16.96 7.19
N PHE A 91 5.78 16.08 7.47
CA PHE A 91 5.50 15.65 8.84
C PHE A 91 6.66 14.88 9.49
N GLN A 92 7.41 14.08 8.71
CA GLN A 92 8.60 13.38 9.19
C GLN A 92 9.72 14.36 9.59
N ASP A 93 9.89 15.42 8.82
CA ASP A 93 10.89 16.46 9.09
C ASP A 93 10.53 17.24 10.36
N GLN A 94 9.25 17.66 10.49
CA GLN A 94 8.74 18.28 11.72
C GLN A 94 8.93 17.39 12.95
N LEU A 95 8.66 16.09 12.84
CA LEU A 95 8.92 15.14 13.92
C LEU A 95 10.41 15.08 14.29
N SER A 96 11.30 15.12 13.30
CA SER A 96 12.75 15.08 13.53
C SER A 96 13.25 16.35 14.25
N GLU A 97 12.75 17.52 13.85
CA GLU A 97 13.10 18.81 14.44
C GLU A 97 12.64 18.93 15.90
N LEU A 98 11.43 18.44 16.19
CA LEU A 98 10.88 18.46 17.55
C LEU A 98 11.49 17.41 18.47
N ASN A 99 12.19 16.41 17.93
CA ASN A 99 12.72 15.28 18.68
C ASN A 99 14.21 14.98 18.37
N PRO A 100 15.17 15.88 18.64
CA PRO A 100 16.58 15.67 18.29
C PRO A 100 17.19 14.35 18.81
N PRO A 101 16.93 13.89 20.05
CA PRO A 101 17.45 12.59 20.51
C PRO A 101 16.92 11.40 19.71
N TRP A 102 15.68 11.48 19.21
CA TRP A 102 15.09 10.44 18.37
C TRP A 102 15.67 10.44 16.96
N LYS A 103 15.99 11.63 16.44
CA LYS A 103 16.70 11.78 15.17
C LYS A 103 18.09 11.13 15.26
N GLU A 104 18.86 11.44 16.31
CA GLU A 104 20.17 10.83 16.55
C GLU A 104 20.08 9.29 16.63
N PHE A 105 19.06 8.78 17.34
CA PHE A 105 18.81 7.35 17.42
C PHE A 105 18.49 6.72 16.05
N MET A 106 17.65 7.37 15.22
CA MET A 106 17.35 6.89 13.88
C MET A 106 18.58 6.91 12.95
N ASP A 107 19.35 7.99 12.98
CA ASP A 107 20.57 8.13 12.17
C ASP A 107 21.57 7.02 12.53
N GLU A 108 21.68 6.66 13.80
CA GLU A 108 22.48 5.53 14.27
C GLU A 108 21.99 4.19 13.74
N MET A 109 20.68 3.95 13.77
CA MET A 109 20.08 2.73 13.23
C MET A 109 20.33 2.57 11.74
N ILE A 110 20.15 3.65 10.96
CA ILE A 110 20.41 3.68 9.52
C ILE A 110 21.90 3.41 9.25
N ARG A 111 22.79 4.08 10.00
CA ARG A 111 24.25 3.93 9.87
C ARG A 111 24.73 2.51 10.18
N THR A 112 24.13 1.85 11.15
CA THR A 112 24.50 0.48 11.56
C THR A 112 23.78 -0.61 10.76
N GLY A 113 22.80 -0.26 9.92
CA GLY A 113 21.97 -1.24 9.20
C GLY A 113 21.04 -2.03 10.12
N THR A 114 20.76 -1.53 11.32
CA THR A 114 19.83 -2.17 12.26
C THR A 114 18.40 -1.88 11.80
N GLU A 115 17.79 -2.80 11.05
CA GLU A 115 16.38 -2.66 10.67
C GLU A 115 15.47 -2.91 11.88
N PRO A 116 14.64 -1.94 12.28
CA PRO A 116 13.60 -2.21 13.25
C PRO A 116 12.60 -3.22 12.69
N ARG A 117 12.06 -4.11 13.54
CA ARG A 117 10.93 -4.95 13.13
C ARG A 117 9.73 -4.05 12.82
N THR A 118 9.38 -3.94 11.53
CA THR A 118 8.25 -3.16 11.04
C THR A 118 7.00 -4.03 10.83
N ASN A 119 5.83 -3.53 11.24
CA ASN A 119 4.53 -4.12 10.96
C ASN A 119 4.02 -3.70 9.56
N PRO A 120 2.99 -4.36 9.00
CA PRO A 120 2.44 -4.03 7.67
C PRO A 120 1.90 -2.59 7.52
N ASP A 121 1.58 -1.92 8.62
CA ASP A 121 1.16 -0.52 8.68
C ASP A 121 2.34 0.45 8.89
N GLY A 122 3.57 -0.06 8.91
CA GLY A 122 4.81 0.70 9.02
C GLY A 122 5.21 1.10 10.44
N ASP A 123 4.64 0.52 11.49
CA ASP A 123 5.05 0.77 12.88
C ASP A 123 6.19 -0.16 13.35
N VAL A 124 7.00 0.26 14.34
CA VAL A 124 8.18 -0.47 14.82
C VAL A 124 8.02 -0.98 16.26
N ASP A 125 8.37 -2.24 16.55
CA ASP A 125 8.42 -2.72 17.94
C ASP A 125 9.72 -2.46 18.69
N ILE A 126 9.68 -1.63 19.74
CA ILE A 126 10.84 -1.30 20.60
C ILE A 126 10.46 -1.48 22.07
N ARG A 127 11.22 -2.35 22.76
CA ARG A 127 11.05 -2.60 24.20
C ARG A 127 11.93 -1.65 25.01
N GLY A 128 11.40 -1.13 26.12
CA GLY A 128 12.17 -0.35 27.09
C GLY A 128 12.42 1.12 26.73
N VAL A 129 11.80 1.64 25.67
CA VAL A 129 11.90 3.06 25.31
C VAL A 129 10.78 3.86 25.97
N ASP A 130 11.14 4.95 26.63
CA ASP A 130 10.19 5.92 27.16
C ASP A 130 9.70 6.85 26.04
N PHE A 131 8.41 6.77 25.76
CA PHE A 131 7.76 7.56 24.72
C PHE A 131 7.15 8.86 25.25
N SER A 132 7.16 9.11 26.57
CA SER A 132 6.46 10.25 27.18
C SER A 132 6.98 11.61 26.69
N ASN A 133 8.25 11.65 26.28
CA ASN A 133 8.92 12.88 25.84
C ASN A 133 8.88 13.07 24.31
N PHE A 134 8.21 12.18 23.58
CA PHE A 134 8.06 12.34 22.13
C PHE A 134 7.06 13.45 21.83
N VAL A 135 7.51 14.51 21.17
CA VAL A 135 6.74 15.71 20.86
C VAL A 135 6.08 15.56 19.49
N LEU A 136 4.77 15.78 19.45
CA LEU A 136 3.99 15.72 18.21
C LEU A 136 3.80 17.13 17.65
N PRO A 137 3.94 17.33 16.32
CA PRO A 137 3.55 18.57 15.67
C PRO A 137 2.05 18.82 15.83
N VAL A 138 1.65 20.09 15.69
CA VAL A 138 0.25 20.51 15.58
C VAL A 138 -0.09 20.80 14.12
N CYS A 139 -1.38 20.87 13.79
CA CYS A 139 -1.78 21.31 12.46
C CYS A 139 -1.60 22.84 12.33
N GLU A 140 -0.68 23.28 11.47
CA GLU A 140 -0.38 24.69 11.22
C GLU A 140 -1.62 25.48 10.75
N THR A 141 -2.39 24.93 9.81
CA THR A 141 -3.62 25.57 9.33
C THR A 141 -4.66 25.72 10.43
N CYS A 142 -4.82 24.72 11.31
CA CYS A 142 -5.72 24.86 12.46
C CYS A 142 -5.22 25.96 13.42
N LEU A 143 -3.90 26.03 13.64
CA LEU A 143 -3.31 27.05 14.51
C LEU A 143 -3.54 28.46 13.97
N GLU A 144 -3.40 28.65 12.66
CA GLU A 144 -3.71 29.91 11.96
C GLU A 144 -5.18 30.31 12.12
N ASP A 145 -6.09 29.33 12.09
CA ASP A 145 -7.52 29.52 12.33
C ASP A 145 -7.86 29.77 13.83
N GLY A 146 -6.87 29.82 14.72
CA GLY A 146 -7.07 29.94 16.17
C GLY A 146 -7.63 28.66 16.82
N ILE A 147 -7.52 27.52 16.13
CA ILE A 147 -8.00 26.21 16.57
C ILE A 147 -6.82 25.38 17.05
N HIS A 148 -6.86 24.95 18.31
CA HIS A 148 -5.90 23.98 18.82
C HIS A 148 -6.33 22.56 18.46
N ASP A 149 -5.84 22.03 17.33
CA ASP A 149 -5.98 20.60 16.97
C ASP A 149 -4.64 19.89 17.13
N ASP A 150 -4.56 19.04 18.15
CA ASP A 150 -3.38 18.23 18.50
C ASP A 150 -3.53 16.76 18.05
N ILE A 151 -4.59 16.43 17.30
CA ILE A 151 -4.84 15.08 16.79
C ILE A 151 -4.50 15.04 15.30
N LEU A 152 -3.27 14.60 15.02
CA LEU A 152 -2.83 14.20 13.69
C LEU A 152 -2.84 12.68 13.58
N LYS A 153 -3.31 12.18 12.44
CA LYS A 153 -3.43 10.76 12.12
C LYS A 153 -2.98 10.55 10.67
N PRO A 154 -2.28 9.45 10.33
CA PRO A 154 -2.10 9.08 8.92
C PRO A 154 -3.46 8.90 8.23
N GLU A 155 -3.51 9.12 6.91
CA GLU A 155 -4.68 8.85 6.07
C GLU A 155 -4.85 7.34 5.84
N VAL A 156 -4.80 6.54 6.90
CA VAL A 156 -4.96 5.08 6.89
C VAL A 156 -6.19 4.69 7.68
N VAL A 157 -6.90 3.66 7.21
CA VAL A 157 -8.00 3.02 7.92
C VAL A 157 -7.42 2.02 8.92
N PHE A 158 -7.56 2.31 10.22
CA PHE A 158 -7.13 1.41 11.29
C PHE A 158 -8.11 0.26 11.51
N PHE A 159 -7.65 -0.80 12.17
CA PHE A 159 -8.54 -1.88 12.58
C PHE A 159 -9.69 -1.36 13.46
N GLY A 160 -10.91 -1.74 13.10
CA GLY A 160 -12.13 -1.25 13.74
C GLY A 160 -12.71 0.03 13.12
N GLU A 161 -11.96 0.74 12.28
CA GLU A 161 -12.49 1.86 11.50
C GLU A 161 -13.22 1.38 10.24
N SER A 162 -14.12 2.24 9.76
CA SER A 162 -14.81 2.02 8.49
C SER A 162 -14.09 2.75 7.36
N ILE A 163 -14.07 2.10 6.19
CA ILE A 163 -13.66 2.73 4.94
C ILE A 163 -14.61 3.88 4.62
N ALA A 164 -14.07 4.97 4.08
CA ALA A 164 -14.86 6.13 3.67
C ALA A 164 -15.99 5.71 2.71
N PRO A 165 -17.23 6.21 2.89
CA PRO A 165 -18.38 5.80 2.07
C PRO A 165 -18.13 5.91 0.57
N GLU A 166 -17.47 6.97 0.13
CA GLU A 166 -17.10 7.24 -1.26
C GLU A 166 -16.10 6.22 -1.81
N VAL A 167 -15.09 5.83 -1.03
CA VAL A 167 -14.11 4.80 -1.42
C VAL A 167 -14.79 3.44 -1.50
N LYS A 168 -15.65 3.13 -0.53
CA LYS A 168 -16.46 1.91 -0.56
C LYS A 168 -17.35 1.89 -1.80
N GLN A 169 -18.09 2.95 -2.07
CA GLN A 169 -18.98 3.01 -3.23
C GLN A 169 -18.19 2.84 -4.54
N GLN A 170 -17.07 3.55 -4.69
CA GLN A 170 -16.22 3.44 -5.87
C GLN A 170 -15.69 2.01 -6.05
N SER A 171 -15.29 1.34 -4.97
CA SER A 171 -14.78 -0.05 -5.04
C SER A 171 -15.83 -1.04 -5.57
N PHE A 172 -17.11 -0.83 -5.23
CA PHE A 172 -18.20 -1.66 -5.76
C PHE A 172 -18.49 -1.34 -7.22
N GLN A 173 -18.48 -0.05 -7.59
CA GLN A 173 -18.66 0.38 -8.99
C GLN A 173 -17.55 -0.14 -9.92
N ASP A 174 -16.30 -0.13 -9.45
CA ASP A 174 -15.17 -0.67 -10.20
C ASP A 174 -15.35 -2.19 -10.44
N VAL A 175 -15.88 -2.94 -9.45
CA VAL A 175 -16.23 -4.36 -9.64
C VAL A 175 -17.39 -4.52 -10.61
N GLU A 176 -18.48 -3.77 -10.45
CA GLU A 176 -19.67 -3.83 -11.30
C GLU A 176 -19.36 -3.55 -12.77
N SER A 177 -18.49 -2.58 -13.04
CA SER A 177 -18.08 -2.20 -14.39
C SER A 177 -17.04 -3.13 -15.02
N SER A 178 -16.45 -4.05 -14.26
CA SER A 178 -15.44 -4.99 -14.75
C SER A 178 -16.05 -6.25 -15.36
N ASP A 179 -15.48 -6.79 -16.44
CA ASP A 179 -15.94 -8.06 -16.99
C ASP A 179 -15.46 -9.28 -16.17
N ARG A 180 -14.33 -9.12 -15.47
CA ARG A 180 -13.64 -10.16 -14.69
C ARG A 180 -12.87 -9.52 -13.54
N VAL A 181 -12.68 -10.27 -12.45
CA VAL A 181 -11.95 -9.81 -11.26
C VAL A 181 -10.77 -10.73 -10.97
N LEU A 182 -9.58 -10.15 -10.79
CA LEU A 182 -8.36 -10.86 -10.40
C LEU A 182 -7.90 -10.35 -9.04
N PHE A 183 -7.80 -11.24 -8.06
CA PHE A 183 -7.20 -10.97 -6.75
C PHE A 183 -5.75 -11.45 -6.75
N ILE A 184 -4.83 -10.61 -6.26
CA ILE A 184 -3.38 -10.87 -6.32
C ILE A 184 -2.81 -10.72 -4.91
N GLY A 185 -2.05 -11.71 -4.44
CA GLY A 185 -1.24 -11.58 -3.22
C GLY A 185 -2.04 -11.22 -1.96
N THR A 186 -3.24 -11.78 -1.80
CA THR A 186 -4.09 -11.50 -0.64
C THR A 186 -4.72 -12.77 -0.09
N THR A 187 -4.67 -12.91 1.24
CA THR A 187 -5.36 -13.97 1.98
C THR A 187 -6.87 -13.72 2.07
N LEU A 188 -7.32 -12.51 1.74
CA LEU A 188 -8.70 -12.04 1.94
C LEU A 188 -9.21 -12.23 3.38
N ALA A 189 -8.30 -12.19 4.36
CA ALA A 189 -8.66 -12.29 5.77
C ALA A 189 -9.52 -11.08 6.21
N THR A 190 -9.21 -9.88 5.72
CA THR A 190 -9.97 -8.67 6.02
C THR A 190 -11.31 -8.69 5.30
N TYR A 191 -12.37 -8.34 6.02
CA TYR A 191 -13.71 -8.40 5.44
C TYR A 191 -13.96 -7.31 4.38
N SER A 192 -13.19 -6.21 4.39
CA SER A 192 -13.30 -5.15 3.39
C SER A 192 -13.03 -5.64 1.97
N ALA A 193 -11.96 -6.39 1.75
CA ALA A 193 -11.64 -6.95 0.44
C ALA A 193 -12.46 -8.19 0.13
N PHE A 194 -12.73 -9.04 1.13
CA PHE A 194 -13.59 -10.22 0.95
C PHE A 194 -15.03 -9.86 0.55
N ARG A 195 -15.54 -8.68 0.94
CA ARG A 195 -16.83 -8.18 0.44
C ARG A 195 -16.83 -7.94 -1.07
N LEU A 196 -15.72 -7.49 -1.65
CA LEU A 196 -15.61 -7.30 -3.10
C LEU A 196 -15.62 -8.63 -3.84
N LEU A 197 -14.99 -9.66 -3.27
CA LEU A 197 -15.09 -11.03 -3.79
C LEU A 197 -16.55 -11.49 -3.80
N LYS A 198 -17.25 -11.38 -2.66
CA LYS A 198 -18.67 -11.76 -2.55
C LYS A 198 -19.53 -11.01 -3.56
N HIS A 199 -19.32 -9.71 -3.71
CA HIS A 199 -20.05 -8.91 -4.69
C HIS A 199 -19.82 -9.40 -6.12
N ALA A 200 -18.56 -9.68 -6.49
CA ALA A 200 -18.23 -10.22 -7.80
C ALA A 200 -18.87 -11.58 -8.07
N THR A 201 -18.90 -12.47 -7.07
CA THR A 201 -19.53 -13.80 -7.21
C THR A 201 -21.05 -13.73 -7.23
N GLU A 202 -21.67 -12.83 -6.46
CA GLU A 202 -23.12 -12.53 -6.53
C GLU A 202 -23.52 -12.02 -7.92
N LEU A 203 -22.66 -11.22 -8.55
CA LEU A 203 -22.82 -10.76 -9.94
C LEU A 203 -22.43 -11.81 -10.99
N GLN A 204 -22.07 -13.04 -10.56
CA GLN A 204 -21.65 -14.14 -11.44
C GLN A 204 -20.47 -13.78 -12.37
N LYS A 205 -19.60 -12.84 -11.95
CA LYS A 205 -18.41 -12.47 -12.72
C LYS A 205 -17.34 -13.57 -12.58
N PRO A 206 -16.56 -13.85 -13.64
CA PRO A 206 -15.38 -14.72 -13.51
C PRO A 206 -14.39 -14.12 -12.51
N VAL A 207 -14.00 -14.92 -11.52
CA VAL A 207 -13.03 -14.53 -10.48
C VAL A 207 -11.84 -15.48 -10.47
N MET A 208 -10.65 -14.91 -10.43
CA MET A 208 -9.41 -15.66 -10.24
C MET A 208 -8.60 -15.10 -9.05
N LEU A 209 -7.97 -15.99 -8.29
CA LEU A 209 -6.95 -15.68 -7.31
C LEU A 209 -5.57 -16.08 -7.83
N LEU A 210 -4.61 -15.18 -7.69
CA LEU A 210 -3.18 -15.44 -7.87
C LEU A 210 -2.50 -15.21 -6.52
N ASN A 211 -2.36 -16.27 -5.73
CA ASN A 211 -1.85 -16.18 -4.37
C ASN A 211 -1.13 -17.47 -3.96
N ILE A 212 0.00 -17.33 -3.26
CA ILE A 212 0.70 -18.44 -2.63
C ILE A 212 0.09 -18.69 -1.24
N GLY A 213 -0.23 -19.94 -0.94
CA GLY A 213 -0.78 -20.33 0.35
C GLY A 213 -2.30 -20.10 0.49
N PRO A 214 -2.86 -20.40 1.68
CA PRO A 214 -4.30 -20.47 1.88
C PRO A 214 -4.96 -19.09 1.86
N THR A 215 -6.21 -19.05 1.40
CA THR A 215 -7.03 -17.84 1.41
C THR A 215 -8.42 -18.13 1.96
N ARG A 216 -9.09 -17.08 2.45
CA ARG A 216 -10.50 -17.17 2.86
C ARG A 216 -11.44 -17.53 1.70
N ALA A 217 -10.96 -17.41 0.46
CA ALA A 217 -11.75 -17.67 -0.75
C ALA A 217 -11.62 -19.11 -1.28
N ASP A 218 -10.77 -19.94 -0.69
CA ASP A 218 -10.45 -21.27 -1.24
C ASP A 218 -11.70 -22.17 -1.36
N ASP A 219 -12.68 -22.02 -0.46
CA ASP A 219 -13.94 -22.79 -0.47
C ASP A 219 -15.11 -22.05 -1.16
N VAL A 220 -14.87 -20.90 -1.80
CA VAL A 220 -15.94 -20.12 -2.45
C VAL A 220 -16.22 -20.70 -3.84
N PRO A 221 -17.47 -21.16 -4.13
CA PRO A 221 -17.79 -21.74 -5.43
C PRO A 221 -17.58 -20.77 -6.59
N GLY A 222 -17.05 -21.27 -7.71
CA GLY A 222 -16.84 -20.50 -8.94
C GLY A 222 -15.60 -19.60 -8.93
N VAL A 223 -14.78 -19.68 -7.89
CA VAL A 223 -13.52 -18.94 -7.78
C VAL A 223 -12.36 -19.86 -8.19
N GLU A 224 -11.62 -19.46 -9.22
CA GLU A 224 -10.41 -20.18 -9.66
C GLU A 224 -9.18 -19.67 -8.90
N LYS A 225 -8.21 -20.55 -8.61
CA LYS A 225 -6.97 -20.17 -7.92
C LYS A 225 -5.74 -20.72 -8.64
N ILE A 226 -4.77 -19.85 -8.85
CA ILE A 226 -3.42 -20.16 -9.30
C ILE A 226 -2.48 -19.94 -8.12
N GLU A 227 -1.82 -21.01 -7.70
CA GLU A 227 -0.82 -20.97 -6.63
C GLU A 227 0.57 -20.77 -7.22
N ALA A 228 0.94 -19.49 -7.41
CA ALA A 228 2.22 -19.11 -8.00
C ALA A 228 2.63 -17.69 -7.56
N ALA A 229 3.92 -17.39 -7.70
CA ALA A 229 4.44 -16.06 -7.46
C ALA A 229 3.86 -15.06 -8.49
N SER A 230 3.24 -13.98 -7.99
CA SER A 230 2.53 -13.02 -8.83
C SER A 230 3.44 -12.35 -9.88
N SER A 231 4.71 -12.13 -9.51
CA SER A 231 5.71 -11.48 -10.35
C SER A 231 5.98 -12.24 -11.65
N GLU A 232 6.04 -13.58 -11.61
CA GLU A 232 6.29 -14.40 -12.78
C GLU A 232 5.06 -14.45 -13.69
N VAL A 233 3.91 -14.76 -13.11
CA VAL A 233 2.65 -14.93 -13.85
C VAL A 233 2.22 -13.64 -14.52
N LEU A 234 2.19 -12.52 -13.79
CA LEU A 234 1.70 -11.24 -14.34
C LEU A 234 2.64 -10.67 -15.40
N ARG A 235 3.96 -10.81 -15.21
CA ARG A 235 4.93 -10.37 -16.22
C ARG A 235 4.82 -11.22 -17.48
N GLY A 236 4.63 -12.55 -17.34
CA GLY A 236 4.37 -13.45 -18.47
C GLY A 236 3.09 -13.08 -19.23
N ALA A 237 1.99 -12.90 -18.50
CA ALA A 237 0.70 -12.52 -19.05
C ALA A 237 0.75 -11.16 -19.77
N ALA A 238 1.36 -10.15 -19.14
CA ALA A 238 1.51 -8.83 -19.74
C ALA A 238 2.37 -8.89 -21.02
N ARG A 239 3.47 -9.65 -21.04
CA ARG A 239 4.26 -9.85 -22.27
C ARG A 239 3.44 -10.51 -23.38
N ALA A 240 2.62 -11.50 -23.06
CA ALA A 240 1.79 -12.18 -24.04
C ALA A 240 0.74 -11.24 -24.66
N LEU A 241 0.08 -10.42 -23.82
CA LEU A 241 -0.94 -9.46 -24.25
C LEU A 241 -0.34 -8.29 -25.05
N VAL A 242 0.84 -7.80 -24.66
CA VAL A 242 1.51 -6.66 -25.33
C VAL A 242 2.11 -7.06 -26.67
N LYS A 243 2.60 -8.30 -26.84
CA LYS A 243 3.16 -8.79 -28.11
C LYS A 243 2.16 -8.73 -29.28
N GLY A 244 0.85 -8.76 -29.01
CA GLY A 244 -0.19 -8.59 -30.02
C GLY A 244 -0.30 -7.17 -30.59
N ARG A 245 0.43 -6.18 -30.04
CA ARG A 245 0.31 -4.75 -30.35
C ARG A 245 1.62 -4.11 -30.84
N ARG A 246 2.57 -4.92 -31.34
CA ARG A 246 3.87 -4.44 -31.84
C ARG A 246 3.70 -3.32 -32.87
N GLY A 247 4.35 -2.17 -32.64
CA GLY A 247 4.36 -1.01 -33.53
C GLY A 247 3.55 0.21 -33.05
N GLU A 248 2.78 0.10 -31.97
CA GLU A 248 2.08 1.26 -31.38
C GLU A 248 3.04 2.18 -30.61
N LYS A 249 2.87 3.51 -30.78
CA LYS A 249 3.59 4.51 -29.99
C LYS A 249 3.28 4.33 -28.49
N GLY A 250 4.33 4.14 -27.68
CA GLY A 250 4.23 3.94 -26.23
C GLY A 250 4.56 2.52 -25.77
N LEU A 251 4.74 1.56 -26.69
CA LEU A 251 5.15 0.19 -26.31
C LEU A 251 6.53 0.14 -25.65
N GLU A 252 7.45 1.02 -26.01
CA GLU A 252 8.80 1.06 -25.42
C GLU A 252 8.76 1.27 -23.89
N VAL A 253 7.85 2.13 -23.42
CA VAL A 253 7.62 2.34 -21.98
C VAL A 253 7.09 1.06 -21.36
N VAL A 254 6.13 0.40 -22.00
CA VAL A 254 5.56 -0.88 -21.53
C VAL A 254 6.63 -1.97 -21.46
N GLU A 255 7.48 -2.11 -22.46
CA GLU A 255 8.59 -3.06 -22.48
C GLU A 255 9.60 -2.79 -21.35
N ARG A 256 9.91 -1.51 -21.09
CA ARG A 256 10.75 -1.08 -19.97
C ARG A 256 10.14 -1.46 -18.62
N LEU A 257 8.84 -1.26 -18.42
CA LEU A 257 8.14 -1.68 -17.19
C LEU A 257 8.26 -3.20 -17.00
N LEU A 258 8.13 -3.99 -18.06
CA LEU A 258 8.17 -5.46 -18.01
C LEU A 258 9.56 -6.07 -17.76
N VAL A 259 10.60 -5.24 -17.67
CA VAL A 259 11.94 -5.64 -17.20
C VAL A 259 12.34 -4.92 -15.90
N SER A 260 11.49 -4.01 -15.40
CA SER A 260 11.71 -3.25 -14.16
C SER A 260 11.22 -4.01 -12.93
N GLY A 261 11.69 -3.60 -11.74
CA GLY A 261 11.27 -4.16 -10.47
C GLY A 261 12.43 -4.74 -9.66
N THR A 262 12.45 -4.44 -8.37
CA THR A 262 13.38 -5.07 -7.44
C THR A 262 12.85 -6.43 -6.99
N ILE A 263 13.71 -7.44 -6.95
CA ILE A 263 13.40 -8.74 -6.36
C ILE A 263 14.24 -8.85 -5.10
N LYS A 264 13.63 -8.67 -3.93
CA LYS A 264 14.26 -9.06 -2.66
C LYS A 264 13.88 -10.52 -2.41
N PRO A 265 14.85 -11.46 -2.35
CA PRO A 265 14.54 -12.83 -1.96
C PRO A 265 13.95 -12.83 -0.54
N PRO A 266 13.00 -13.73 -0.22
CA PRO A 266 12.56 -13.92 1.15
C PRO A 266 13.78 -14.24 2.03
N PRO A 267 13.86 -13.71 3.25
CA PRO A 267 14.91 -14.11 4.18
C PRO A 267 14.75 -15.61 4.50
N ASP A 268 15.87 -16.33 4.65
CA ASP A 268 15.87 -17.77 4.98
C ASP A 268 14.98 -18.08 6.19
N ASP A 269 14.10 -19.06 6.03
CA ASP A 269 13.08 -19.53 6.99
C ASP A 269 13.69 -20.31 8.18
N ASN A 270 14.62 -19.68 8.92
CA ASN A 270 15.20 -20.27 10.15
C ASN A 270 14.72 -19.61 11.44
N GLU A 271 13.69 -18.76 11.38
CA GLU A 271 13.03 -18.23 12.57
C GLU A 271 11.51 -18.32 12.40
N ASP A 272 10.83 -19.01 13.31
CA ASP A 272 9.38 -19.01 13.51
C ASP A 272 8.81 -17.59 13.33
N ARG A 273 8.26 -17.30 12.15
CA ARG A 273 7.67 -16.00 11.82
C ARG A 273 6.19 -16.20 11.48
N ALA A 274 5.35 -15.43 12.16
CA ALA A 274 3.94 -15.25 11.79
C ALA A 274 3.83 -14.83 10.30
N PRO A 275 2.73 -15.19 9.61
CA PRO A 275 2.61 -15.03 8.17
C PRO A 275 2.83 -13.57 7.76
N ARG A 276 3.84 -13.34 6.93
CA ARG A 276 4.09 -12.05 6.28
C ARG A 276 3.07 -11.87 5.17
N ALA A 277 2.53 -10.65 5.03
CA ALA A 277 1.85 -10.26 3.80
C ALA A 277 2.88 -10.35 2.66
N ALA A 278 2.69 -11.29 1.75
CA ALA A 278 3.56 -11.50 0.60
C ALA A 278 3.35 -10.36 -0.40
N GLY A 279 4.30 -9.42 -0.44
CA GLY A 279 4.44 -8.41 -1.49
C GLY A 279 5.23 -8.93 -2.67
#